data_AF-A0A0G3LYS0-F1
#
_entry.id   AF-A0A0G3LYS0-F1
#
_cell.length_a   1.000
_cell.length_b   1.000
_cell.length_c   1.000
_cell.angle_alpha   90.00
_cell.angle_beta   90.00
_cell.angle_gamma   90.00
#
_symmetry.space_group_name_H-M   'P 1'
#
loop_
_entity.id
_entity.type
_entity.pdbx_description
1 polymer ?
#
loop_
_entity_poly.entity_id
_entity_poly.type
_entity_poly.pdbx_seq_one_letter_code
_entity_poly.pdbx_strand_id
1 'polypeptide(L)'
;MKKILLLTTVLSVASLYANTTIPTPEKGNYTAANAYKKIELDYTIKDVNGTTWHIYGWVDVSIGLGGISINHYDVHLVGGGNHYHFVGKMSTQGNGSTDIDGLLEDVINKKTIDIDGDMKTLLIQINDDVIKNNS
;
A
#
# COMPACT_ATOMS: atom_id res chain seq x y z
N MET A 1 -69.17 -35.17 39.43
CA MET A 1 -69.62 -33.83 38.98
C MET A 1 -68.53 -32.82 39.28
N LYS A 2 -68.22 -31.93 38.31
CA LYS A 2 -67.38 -30.71 38.42
C LYS A 2 -65.87 -30.97 38.58
N LYS A 3 -64.93 -30.30 37.92
CA LYS A 3 -64.86 -29.27 36.86
C LYS A 3 -63.42 -29.38 36.34
N ILE A 4 -63.22 -29.38 35.01
CA ILE A 4 -61.90 -29.17 34.41
C ILE A 4 -61.58 -27.68 34.56
N LEU A 5 -60.40 -27.34 35.06
CA LEU A 5 -59.84 -26.00 35.00
C LEU A 5 -58.47 -26.09 34.33
N LEU A 6 -58.40 -25.67 33.07
CA LEU A 6 -57.12 -25.38 32.41
C LEU A 6 -56.50 -24.16 33.09
N LEU A 7 -55.26 -24.30 33.54
CA LEU A 7 -54.44 -23.16 33.93
C LEU A 7 -53.30 -23.01 32.92
N THR A 8 -53.54 -22.15 31.92
CA THR A 8 -52.54 -21.62 31.01
C THR A 8 -51.51 -20.82 31.80
N THR A 9 -50.30 -21.33 31.94
CA THR A 9 -49.15 -20.53 32.39
C THR A 9 -48.42 -20.02 31.16
N VAL A 10 -48.50 -18.70 31.00
CA VAL A 10 -47.91 -17.92 29.92
C VAL A 10 -46.39 -17.97 30.09
N LEU A 11 -45.68 -18.39 29.03
CA LEU A 11 -44.23 -18.23 28.90
C LEU A 11 -43.90 -16.74 28.93
N SER A 12 -43.48 -16.22 30.08
CA SER A 12 -42.82 -14.91 30.12
C SER A 12 -41.42 -15.08 29.56
N VAL A 13 -41.25 -14.74 28.28
CA VAL A 13 -39.95 -14.52 27.68
C VAL A 13 -39.37 -13.30 28.39
N ALA A 14 -38.38 -13.50 29.25
CA ALA A 14 -37.60 -12.41 29.80
C ALA A 14 -36.75 -11.87 28.64
N SER A 15 -37.27 -10.86 27.95
CA SER A 15 -36.49 -10.05 27.00
C SER A 15 -35.43 -9.30 27.82
N LEU A 16 -34.25 -9.91 27.99
CA LEU A 16 -33.05 -9.17 28.37
C LEU A 16 -32.75 -8.19 27.23
N TYR A 17 -33.24 -6.97 27.37
CA TYR A 17 -32.62 -5.84 26.69
C TYR A 17 -31.27 -5.62 27.38
N ALA A 18 -30.22 -6.21 26.82
CA ALA A 18 -28.87 -5.75 27.07
C ALA A 18 -28.79 -4.32 26.53
N ASN A 19 -29.09 -3.34 27.39
CA ASN A 19 -28.77 -1.95 27.12
C ASN A 19 -27.27 -1.76 27.37
N THR A 20 -26.45 -2.44 26.57
CA THR A 20 -25.07 -2.05 26.40
C THR A 20 -25.11 -0.82 25.52
N THR A 21 -25.12 0.35 26.14
CA THR A 21 -24.61 1.56 25.50
C THR A 21 -23.19 1.20 25.06
N ILE A 22 -23.04 0.75 23.81
CA ILE A 22 -21.74 0.71 23.18
C ILE A 22 -21.35 2.18 23.17
N PRO A 23 -20.32 2.61 23.93
CA PRO A 23 -19.86 3.98 23.82
C PRO A 23 -19.53 4.16 22.35
N THR A 24 -20.25 5.08 21.68
CA THR A 24 -19.85 5.55 20.36
C THR A 24 -18.37 5.85 20.51
N PRO A 25 -17.47 5.18 19.77
CA PRO A 25 -16.06 5.48 19.89
C PRO A 25 -15.97 6.98 19.73
N GLU A 26 -15.43 7.65 20.76
CA GLU A 26 -15.12 9.06 20.66
C GLU A 26 -14.42 9.19 19.32
N LYS A 27 -14.86 10.16 18.51
CA LYS A 27 -14.23 10.49 17.25
C LYS A 27 -12.86 11.05 17.62
N GLY A 28 -11.97 10.16 18.06
CA GLY A 28 -10.61 10.44 18.41
C GLY A 28 -10.09 11.18 17.22
N ASN A 29 -9.53 12.36 17.48
CA ASN A 29 -9.07 13.25 16.44
C ASN A 29 -8.18 12.45 15.49
N TYR A 30 -8.75 11.97 14.37
CA TYR A 30 -8.04 11.39 13.24
C TYR A 30 -7.37 12.56 12.49
N THR A 31 -6.69 13.45 13.20
CA THR A 31 -6.00 14.61 12.65
C THR A 31 -4.68 14.25 11.96
N ALA A 32 -4.41 12.96 11.77
CA ALA A 32 -3.27 12.48 10.98
C ALA A 32 -3.62 11.27 10.09
N ALA A 33 -4.87 11.13 9.62
CA ALA A 33 -5.27 9.98 8.79
C ALA A 33 -4.70 9.99 7.36
N ASN A 34 -3.93 11.01 6.97
CA ASN A 34 -3.20 11.10 5.69
C ASN A 34 -1.91 11.89 5.89
N ALA A 35 -0.83 11.23 6.31
CA ALA A 35 0.49 11.85 6.35
C ALA A 35 1.13 11.74 4.96
N TYR A 36 1.38 12.89 4.32
CA TYR A 36 2.25 12.94 3.16
C TYR A 36 3.70 12.87 3.64
N LYS A 37 4.46 11.93 3.10
CA LYS A 37 5.87 11.74 3.44
C LYS A 37 6.67 11.65 2.15
N LYS A 38 7.84 12.29 2.15
CA LYS A 38 8.87 12.10 1.14
C LYS A 38 9.94 11.19 1.73
N ILE A 39 10.19 10.06 1.11
CA ILE A 39 11.14 9.04 1.58
C ILE A 39 12.37 9.10 0.70
N GLU A 40 13.54 9.23 1.31
CA GLU A 40 14.83 9.08 0.64
C GLU A 40 15.09 7.60 0.38
N LEU A 41 15.49 7.28 -0.84
CA LEU A 41 16.02 5.99 -1.21
C LEU A 41 17.54 6.16 -1.37
N ASP A 42 18.30 5.31 -0.69
CA ASP A 42 19.73 5.13 -0.90
C ASP A 42 20.10 3.72 -0.44
N TYR A 43 20.03 2.77 -1.37
CA TYR A 43 20.32 1.37 -1.07
C TYR A 43 20.73 0.60 -2.31
N THR A 44 21.23 -0.61 -2.11
CA THR A 44 21.62 -1.52 -3.18
C THR A 44 20.65 -2.69 -3.26
N ILE A 45 20.27 -3.07 -4.47
CA ILE A 45 19.41 -4.21 -4.75
C ILE A 45 20.02 -5.08 -5.86
N LYS A 46 19.77 -6.38 -5.81
CA LYS A 46 20.21 -7.33 -6.84
C LYS A 46 19.00 -7.76 -7.66
N ASP A 47 19.08 -7.57 -8.97
CA ASP A 47 18.01 -7.98 -9.89
C ASP A 47 18.00 -9.51 -10.12
N VAL A 48 16.98 -9.97 -10.82
CA VAL A 48 16.79 -11.40 -11.17
C VAL A 48 17.91 -11.98 -12.03
N ASN A 49 18.63 -11.11 -12.76
CA ASN A 49 19.75 -11.48 -13.63
C ASN A 49 21.10 -11.44 -12.88
N GLY A 50 21.09 -11.09 -11.58
CA GLY A 50 22.26 -11.02 -10.72
C GLY A 50 23.03 -9.69 -10.79
N THR A 51 22.55 -8.70 -11.53
CA THR A 51 23.14 -7.37 -11.59
C THR A 51 22.84 -6.63 -10.29
N THR A 52 23.87 -5.98 -9.76
CA THR A 52 23.74 -5.13 -8.57
C THR A 52 23.45 -3.70 -9.01
N TRP A 53 22.37 -3.13 -8.47
CA TRP A 53 21.88 -1.79 -8.76
C TRP A 53 21.94 -0.94 -7.49
N HIS A 54 22.59 0.21 -7.57
CA HIS A 54 22.47 1.27 -6.58
C HIS A 54 21.26 2.13 -6.94
N ILE A 55 20.31 2.20 -6.01
CA ILE A 55 19.06 2.94 -6.13
C ILE A 55 19.16 4.15 -5.22
N TYR A 56 19.07 5.34 -5.79
CA TYR A 56 19.06 6.57 -5.01
C TYR A 56 18.06 7.59 -5.54
N GLY A 57 17.48 8.41 -4.66
CA GLY A 57 16.50 9.43 -5.03
C GLY A 57 15.37 9.51 -4.01
N TRP A 58 14.17 9.82 -4.49
CA TRP A 58 13.03 10.10 -3.62
C TRP A 58 11.74 9.42 -4.10
N VAL A 59 10.91 9.07 -3.12
CA VAL A 59 9.54 8.63 -3.37
C VAL A 59 8.58 9.41 -2.47
N ASP A 60 7.57 10.00 -3.09
CA ASP A 60 6.47 10.68 -2.40
C ASP A 60 5.37 9.67 -2.11
N VAL A 61 4.96 9.58 -0.84
CA VAL A 61 3.94 8.62 -0.38
C VAL A 61 2.86 9.28 0.46
N SER A 62 1.69 8.68 0.45
CA SER A 62 0.60 8.98 1.38
C SER A 62 0.39 7.78 2.30
N ILE A 63 0.43 8.04 3.61
CA ILE A 63 0.22 7.03 4.65
C ILE A 63 -1.14 7.28 5.27
N GLY A 64 -2.06 6.32 5.11
CA GLY A 64 -3.39 6.37 5.71
C GLY A 64 -3.80 5.05 6.35
N LEU A 65 -5.04 4.99 6.83
CA LEU A 65 -5.58 3.79 7.48
C LEU A 65 -5.61 2.54 6.57
N GLY A 66 -5.54 2.73 5.25
CA GLY A 66 -5.46 1.66 4.25
C GLY A 66 -4.04 1.23 3.88
N GLY A 67 -3.02 1.75 4.56
CA GLY A 67 -1.60 1.49 4.26
C GLY A 67 -0.93 2.61 3.47
N ILE A 68 0.14 2.25 2.77
CA ILE A 68 0.95 3.17 1.95
C ILE A 68 0.43 3.20 0.52
N SER A 69 0.18 4.42 0.03
CA SER A 69 0.01 4.70 -1.40
C SER A 69 1.22 5.43 -1.92
N ILE A 70 1.85 4.91 -2.98
CA ILE A 70 2.90 5.62 -3.69
C ILE A 70 2.28 6.68 -4.61
N ASN A 71 2.76 7.92 -4.50
CA ASN A 71 2.28 9.03 -5.32
C ASN A 71 3.20 9.29 -6.50
N HIS A 72 4.52 9.32 -6.27
CA HIS A 72 5.49 9.68 -7.28
C HIS A 72 6.89 9.16 -6.93
N TYR A 73 7.64 8.73 -7.95
CA TYR A 73 9.04 8.36 -7.91
C TYR A 73 9.86 9.39 -8.69
N ASP A 74 11.02 9.71 -8.15
CA ASP A 74 12.11 10.43 -8.79
C ASP A 74 13.41 9.75 -8.35
N VAL A 75 13.83 8.71 -9.09
CA VAL A 75 14.87 7.78 -8.65
C VAL A 75 15.86 7.45 -9.76
N HIS A 76 17.13 7.33 -9.38
CA HIS A 76 18.20 6.85 -10.24
C HIS A 76 18.52 5.39 -9.95
N LEU A 77 18.80 4.64 -11.02
CA LEU A 77 19.20 3.24 -10.99
C LEU A 77 20.57 3.11 -11.66
N VAL A 78 21.61 2.77 -10.90
CA VAL A 78 22.99 2.65 -11.41
C VAL A 78 23.49 1.23 -11.22
N GLY A 79 23.75 0.54 -12.33
CA GLY A 79 24.12 -0.88 -12.28
C GLY A 79 24.41 -1.46 -13.66
N GLY A 80 25.25 -2.50 -13.72
CA GLY A 80 25.54 -3.23 -14.97
C GLY A 80 26.17 -2.38 -16.08
N GLY A 81 26.79 -1.24 -15.74
CA GLY A 81 27.32 -0.27 -16.70
C GLY A 81 26.30 0.76 -17.20
N ASN A 82 25.08 0.73 -16.68
CA ASN A 82 24.00 1.66 -17.03
C ASN A 82 23.70 2.65 -15.89
N HIS A 83 23.13 3.79 -16.27
CA HIS A 83 22.56 4.77 -15.35
C HIS A 83 21.22 5.23 -15.91
N TYR A 84 20.15 4.84 -15.23
CA TYR A 84 18.80 5.24 -15.57
C TYR A 84 18.22 6.22 -14.55
N HIS A 85 17.32 7.08 -15.01
CA HIS A 85 16.52 7.96 -14.17
C HIS A 85 15.04 7.69 -14.46
N PHE A 86 14.32 7.22 -13.45
CA PHE A 86 12.90 6.95 -13.51
C PHE A 86 12.12 8.04 -12.80
N VAL A 87 11.18 8.65 -13.52
CA VAL A 87 10.24 9.64 -13.00
C VAL A 87 8.83 9.18 -13.33
N GLY A 88 8.03 8.85 -12.31
CA GLY A 88 6.74 8.22 -12.56
C GLY A 88 5.99 7.76 -11.32
N LYS A 89 5.04 6.85 -11.51
CA LYS A 89 4.22 6.26 -10.47
C LYS A 89 4.00 4.78 -10.76
N MET A 90 3.99 3.98 -9.71
CA MET A 90 3.60 2.58 -9.77
C MET A 90 2.29 2.39 -9.02
N SER A 91 1.39 1.57 -9.55
CA SER A 91 0.07 1.34 -8.94
C SER A 91 -0.31 -0.12 -9.07
N THR A 92 -0.40 -0.81 -7.93
CA THR A 92 -0.87 -2.19 -7.87
C THR A 92 -2.39 -2.23 -8.06
N GLN A 93 -2.83 -2.97 -9.07
CA GLN A 93 -4.23 -3.20 -9.36
C GLN A 93 -4.81 -4.32 -8.50
N GLY A 94 -6.14 -4.39 -8.40
CA GLY A 94 -6.84 -5.41 -7.58
C GLY A 94 -6.61 -6.87 -8.01
N ASN A 95 -6.00 -7.10 -9.18
CA ASN A 95 -5.59 -8.42 -9.67
C ASN A 95 -4.12 -8.78 -9.30
N GLY A 96 -3.42 -7.92 -8.55
CA GLY A 96 -2.01 -8.10 -8.19
C GLY A 96 -1.01 -7.64 -9.25
N SER A 97 -1.47 -7.16 -10.41
CA SER A 97 -0.58 -6.57 -11.42
C SER A 97 -0.19 -5.15 -11.02
N THR A 98 1.10 -4.82 -11.13
CA THR A 98 1.56 -3.44 -10.96
C THR A 98 1.62 -2.75 -12.31
N ASP A 99 0.87 -1.66 -12.43
CA ASP A 99 0.97 -0.74 -13.56
C ASP A 99 2.07 0.29 -13.31
N ILE A 100 2.80 0.66 -14.35
CA ILE A 100 3.93 1.58 -14.29
C ILE A 100 3.68 2.67 -15.31
N ASP A 101 3.41 3.88 -14.79
CA ASP A 101 3.20 5.09 -15.58
C ASP A 101 4.36 6.05 -15.32
N GLY A 102 5.15 6.36 -16.34
CA GLY A 102 6.31 7.21 -16.15
C GLY A 102 7.28 7.21 -17.31
N LEU A 103 8.36 7.97 -17.13
CA LEU A 103 9.46 8.12 -18.05
C LEU A 103 10.70 7.44 -17.48
N LEU A 104 11.43 6.75 -18.35
CA LEU A 104 12.75 6.23 -18.04
C LEU A 104 13.78 6.82 -18.99
N GLU A 105 14.76 7.52 -18.43
CA GLU A 105 15.84 8.13 -19.19
C GLU A 105 17.14 7.36 -18.98
N ASP A 106 17.82 7.04 -20.08
CA ASP A 106 19.22 6.66 -20.08
C ASP A 106 20.06 7.93 -19.94
N VAL A 107 20.59 8.13 -18.74
CA VAL A 107 21.32 9.35 -18.35
C VAL A 107 22.64 9.45 -19.11
N ILE A 108 23.29 8.31 -19.39
CA ILE A 108 24.57 8.26 -20.10
C ILE A 108 24.36 8.65 -21.56
N ASN A 109 23.35 8.04 -22.20
CA ASN A 109 23.09 8.22 -23.63
C ASN A 109 22.12 9.38 -23.94
N LYS A 110 21.59 10.06 -22.91
CA LYS A 110 20.69 11.21 -23.01
C LYS A 110 19.46 10.95 -23.89
N LYS A 111 18.82 9.81 -23.66
CA LYS A 111 17.61 9.41 -24.41
C LYS A 111 16.59 8.77 -23.49
N THR A 112 15.32 8.95 -23.82
CA THR A 112 14.25 8.13 -23.24
C THR A 112 14.37 6.70 -23.77
N ILE A 113 14.13 5.73 -22.90
CA ILE A 113 14.07 4.32 -23.24
C ILE A 113 12.75 3.71 -22.77
N ASP A 114 12.33 2.65 -23.44
CA ASP A 114 11.13 1.91 -23.06
C ASP A 114 11.35 1.16 -21.75
N ILE A 115 10.31 1.12 -20.91
CA ILE A 115 10.30 0.31 -19.69
C ILE A 115 9.94 -1.12 -20.08
N ASP A 116 10.95 -1.96 -20.33
CA ASP A 116 10.80 -3.35 -20.75
C ASP A 116 10.70 -4.35 -19.58
N GLY A 117 10.63 -5.66 -19.87
CA GLY A 117 10.38 -6.68 -18.86
C GLY A 117 11.38 -6.72 -17.70
N ASP A 118 12.67 -6.57 -17.98
CA ASP A 118 13.71 -6.60 -16.95
C ASP A 118 13.63 -5.36 -16.07
N MET A 119 13.47 -4.18 -16.69
CA MET A 119 13.33 -2.93 -15.97
C MET A 119 12.03 -2.87 -15.15
N LYS A 120 10.91 -3.36 -15.70
CA LYS A 120 9.64 -3.49 -14.97
C LYS A 120 9.82 -4.33 -13.70
N THR A 121 10.54 -5.45 -13.81
CA THR A 121 10.79 -6.34 -12.67
C THR A 121 11.59 -5.62 -11.57
N LEU A 122 12.64 -4.90 -11.95
CA LEU A 122 13.45 -4.12 -11.01
C LEU A 122 12.63 -3.01 -10.33
N LEU A 123 11.84 -2.25 -11.10
CA LEU A 123 10.98 -1.18 -10.57
C LEU A 123 9.91 -1.73 -9.62
N ILE A 124 9.29 -2.87 -9.94
CA ILE A 124 8.34 -3.55 -9.04
C ILE A 124 9.02 -3.96 -7.74
N GLN A 125 10.24 -4.51 -7.81
CA GLN A 125 11.00 -4.90 -6.62
C GLN A 125 11.31 -3.69 -5.72
N ILE A 126 11.70 -2.55 -6.32
CA ILE A 126 11.88 -1.27 -5.61
C ILE A 126 10.58 -0.82 -4.94
N ASN A 127 9.45 -0.93 -5.65
CA ASN A 127 8.13 -0.57 -5.12
C ASN A 127 7.75 -1.42 -3.90
N ASP A 128 7.94 -2.74 -4.00
CA ASP A 128 7.65 -3.66 -2.90
C ASP A 128 8.53 -3.39 -1.68
N ASP A 129 9.81 -3.09 -1.89
CA ASP A 129 10.74 -2.73 -0.80
C ASP A 129 10.34 -1.40 -0.12
N VAL A 130 9.92 -0.39 -0.89
CA VAL A 130 9.45 0.89 -0.32
C VAL A 130 8.21 0.67 0.54
N ILE A 131 7.22 -0.08 0.03
CA ILE A 131 5.99 -0.39 0.76
C ILE A 131 6.32 -1.18 2.03
N LYS A 132 7.09 -2.27 1.91
CA LYS A 132 7.45 -3.15 3.03
C LYS A 132 8.21 -2.41 4.14
N ASN A 133 9.13 -1.51 3.79
CA ASN A 133 9.97 -0.82 4.77
C ASN A 133 9.29 0.37 5.45
N ASN A 134 8.11 0.77 4.99
CA ASN A 134 7.40 1.93 5.55
C ASN A 134 5.98 1.60 6.06
N SER A 135 5.45 0.40 5.80
CA SER A 135 4.12 -0.05 6.25
C SER A 135 4.06 -0.40 7.73
#